data_AF-A0A6I3E1S0-F1
#
_entry.id   AF-A0A6I3E1S0-F1
#
_cell.length_a   1.000
_cell.length_b   1.000
_cell.length_c   1.000
_cell.angle_alpha   90.00
_cell.angle_beta   90.00
_cell.angle_gamma   90.00
#
_symmetry.space_group_name_H-M   'P 1'
#
loop_
_entity.id
_entity.type
_entity.pdbx_description
1 polymer ?
#
loop_
_entity_poly.entity_id
_entity_poly.type
_entity_poly.pdbx_seq_one_letter_code
_entity_poly.pdbx_strand_id
1 'polypeptide(L)'
;MLVSVSEVERVSKLSNSISDSLVITKRQILQLTRVPEVLIFSTIQPVMFVLLFRYVFGGSIDTGQPGGYVQLLMPGIFVQTVAFTLAGTAVGLSSDMQKGL
;
A
#
# COMPACT_ATOMS: atom_id res chain seq x y z
N MET A 1 -20.25 -18.48 -36.52
CA MET A 1 -21.11 -17.50 -35.82
C MET A 1 -21.11 -17.69 -34.29
N LEU A 2 -21.09 -18.92 -33.76
CA LEU A 2 -21.06 -19.19 -32.31
C LEU A 2 -19.73 -18.87 -31.59
N VAL A 3 -18.60 -18.77 -32.31
CA VAL A 3 -17.28 -18.43 -31.73
C VAL A 3 -17.13 -16.94 -31.43
N SER A 4 -17.80 -16.05 -32.18
CA SER A 4 -17.71 -14.60 -31.96
C SER A 4 -18.45 -14.14 -30.70
N VAL A 5 -19.53 -14.85 -30.31
CA VAL A 5 -20.33 -14.50 -29.13
C VAL A 5 -19.60 -14.78 -27.81
N SER A 6 -18.81 -15.86 -27.73
CA SER A 6 -18.08 -16.24 -26.50
C SER A 6 -16.89 -15.32 -26.20
N GLU A 7 -16.30 -14.71 -27.23
CA GLU A 7 -15.20 -13.76 -27.12
C GLU A 7 -15.70 -12.39 -26.66
N VAL A 8 -16.84 -11.94 -27.20
CA VAL A 8 -17.54 -10.72 -26.76
C VAL A 8 -18.02 -10.84 -25.31
N GLU A 9 -18.51 -12.02 -24.90
CA GLU A 9 -18.97 -12.26 -23.52
C GLU A 9 -17.80 -12.27 -22.51
N ARG A 10 -16.62 -12.78 -22.90
CA ARG A 10 -15.40 -12.69 -22.06
C ARG A 10 -14.92 -11.26 -21.89
N VAL A 11 -14.87 -10.48 -22.97
CA VAL A 11 -14.44 -9.07 -22.92
C VAL A 11 -15.41 -8.25 -22.05
N SER A 12 -16.71 -8.49 -22.17
CA SER A 12 -17.74 -7.87 -21.33
C SER A 12 -17.58 -8.23 -19.84
N LYS A 13 -17.40 -9.52 -19.51
CA LYS A 13 -17.16 -9.96 -18.12
C LYS A 13 -15.89 -9.37 -17.52
N LEU A 14 -14.80 -9.32 -18.29
CA LEU A 14 -13.53 -8.73 -17.83
C LEU A 14 -13.66 -7.21 -17.62
N SER A 15 -14.33 -6.51 -18.54
CA SER A 15 -14.63 -5.07 -18.42
C SER A 15 -15.48 -4.77 -17.18
N ASN A 16 -16.49 -5.61 -16.91
CA ASN A 16 -17.34 -5.46 -15.73
C ASN A 16 -16.56 -5.73 -14.44
N SER A 17 -15.74 -6.79 -14.39
CA SER A 17 -14.91 -7.09 -13.21
C SER A 17 -13.88 -5.99 -12.90
N ILE A 18 -13.30 -5.36 -13.92
CA ILE A 18 -12.41 -4.20 -13.74
C ILE A 18 -13.18 -3.00 -13.20
N SER A 19 -14.38 -2.75 -13.75
CA SER A 19 -15.24 -1.64 -13.32
C SER A 19 -15.70 -1.81 -11.86
N ASP A 20 -16.11 -3.02 -11.49
CA ASP A 20 -16.52 -3.35 -10.13
C ASP A 20 -15.35 -3.22 -9.14
N SER A 21 -14.17 -3.74 -9.51
CA SER A 21 -12.95 -3.58 -8.71
C SER A 21 -12.61 -2.11 -8.49
N LEU A 22 -12.69 -1.28 -9.55
CA LEU A 22 -12.47 0.16 -9.45
C LEU A 22 -13.45 0.86 -8.51
N VAL A 23 -14.73 0.47 -8.52
CA VAL A 23 -15.75 1.03 -7.61
C VAL A 23 -15.44 0.67 -6.16
N ILE A 24 -15.08 -0.58 -5.88
CA ILE A 24 -14.71 -1.05 -4.54
C ILE A 24 -13.44 -0.33 -4.05
N THR A 25 -12.41 -0.25 -4.90
CA THR A 25 -11.16 0.47 -4.59
C THR A 25 -11.42 1.95 -4.31
N LYS A 26 -12.24 2.62 -5.13
CA LYS A 26 -12.62 4.02 -4.92
C LYS A 26 -13.32 4.21 -3.58
N ARG A 27 -14.22 3.29 -3.19
CA ARG A 27 -14.89 3.31 -1.89
C ARG A 27 -13.89 3.17 -0.74
N GLN A 28 -12.95 2.24 -0.84
CA GLN A 28 -11.90 2.04 0.17
C GLN A 28 -11.00 3.27 0.31
N ILE A 29 -10.57 3.89 -0.79
CA ILE A 29 -9.79 5.14 -0.76
C ILE A 29 -10.57 6.29 -0.09
N LEU A 30 -11.88 6.39 -0.34
CA LEU A 30 -12.73 7.39 0.31
C LEU A 30 -12.92 7.14 1.82
N GLN A 31 -12.90 5.88 2.26
CA GLN A 31 -12.94 5.57 3.69
C GLN A 31 -11.63 5.95 4.38
N LEU A 32 -10.48 5.64 3.76
CA LEU A 32 -9.16 6.02 4.27
C LEU A 32 -9.02 7.55 4.43
N THR A 33 -9.55 8.33 3.49
CA THR A 33 -9.50 9.81 3.58
C THR A 33 -10.44 10.39 4.65
N ARG A 34 -11.46 9.65 5.10
CA ARG A 34 -12.37 10.07 6.19
C ARG A 34 -11.82 9.81 7.59
N VAL A 35 -10.77 8.98 7.72
CA VAL A 35 -10.10 8.69 8.98
C VAL A 35 -8.66 9.23 8.92
N PRO A 36 -8.48 10.57 8.97
CA PRO A 36 -7.16 11.19 8.81
C PRO A 36 -6.16 10.74 9.87
N GLU A 37 -6.63 10.37 11.06
CA GLU A 37 -5.78 9.89 12.17
C GLU A 37 -4.92 8.68 11.75
N VAL A 38 -5.51 7.69 11.06
CA VAL A 38 -4.78 6.48 10.61
C VAL A 38 -3.72 6.83 9.57
N LEU A 39 -3.99 7.77 8.67
CA LEU A 39 -3.02 8.25 7.69
C LEU A 39 -1.86 9.00 8.35
N ILE A 40 -2.16 9.81 9.36
CA ILE A 40 -1.15 10.56 10.12
C ILE A 40 -0.23 9.60 10.86
N PHE A 41 -0.76 8.68 11.68
CA PHE A 41 0.06 7.74 12.44
C PHE A 41 0.88 6.80 11.55
N SER A 42 0.27 6.27 10.48
CA SER A 42 0.96 5.37 9.54
C SER A 42 2.08 6.05 8.75
N THR A 43 2.03 7.38 8.56
CA THR A 43 3.07 8.14 7.87
C THR A 43 4.13 8.70 8.83
N ILE A 44 3.73 9.13 10.02
CA ILE A 44 4.66 9.67 11.03
C ILE A 44 5.69 8.61 11.46
N GLN A 45 5.25 7.36 11.67
CA GLN A 45 6.14 6.32 12.15
C GLN A 45 7.33 6.05 11.18
N PRO A 46 7.12 5.81 9.87
CA PRO A 46 8.20 5.71 8.90
C PRO A 46 9.08 6.96 8.83
N VAL A 47 8.49 8.16 8.83
CA VAL A 47 9.24 9.42 8.76
C VAL A 47 10.17 9.57 9.97
N MET A 48 9.68 9.26 11.17
CA MET A 48 10.49 9.27 12.39
C MET A 48 11.68 8.31 12.30
N PHE A 49 11.48 7.11 11.77
CA PHE A 49 12.59 6.18 11.53
C PHE A 49 13.60 6.73 10.53
N VAL A 50 13.15 7.28 9.39
CA VAL A 50 14.05 7.88 8.40
C VAL A 50 14.87 9.02 9.02
N LEU A 51 14.23 9.91 9.81
CA LEU A 51 14.93 11.02 10.48
C LEU A 51 15.98 10.52 11.47
N LEU A 52 15.61 9.54 12.30
CA LEU A 52 16.52 8.95 13.29
C LEU A 52 17.71 8.28 12.59
N PHE A 53 17.47 7.45 11.58
CA PHE A 53 18.53 6.77 10.86
C PHE A 53 19.40 7.70 10.01
N ARG A 54 18.82 8.77 9.42
CA ARG A 54 19.56 9.80 8.67
C ARG A 54 20.45 10.65 9.57
N TYR A 55 19.88 11.22 10.63
CA TYR A 55 20.52 12.29 11.40
C TYR A 55 21.21 11.79 12.66
N VAL A 56 20.66 10.78 13.35
CA VAL A 56 21.26 10.25 14.59
C VAL A 56 22.33 9.22 14.26
N PHE A 57 22.01 8.24 13.41
CA PHE A 57 22.94 7.16 13.09
C PHE A 57 23.75 7.39 11.81
N GLY A 58 23.19 8.06 10.81
CA GLY A 58 23.82 8.27 9.51
C GLY A 58 25.06 9.17 9.53
N GLY A 59 25.22 10.01 10.55
CA GLY A 59 26.44 10.78 10.80
C GLY A 59 27.47 10.07 11.70
N SER A 60 27.07 8.98 12.36
CA SER A 60 27.87 8.29 13.38
C SER A 60 28.44 6.96 12.87
N ILE A 61 27.88 6.40 11.79
CA ILE A 61 28.24 5.10 11.24
C ILE A 61 28.84 5.31 9.84
N ASP A 62 30.16 5.15 9.75
CA ASP A 62 30.84 5.14 8.46
C ASP A 62 30.73 3.74 7.83
N THR A 63 30.09 3.65 6.66
CA THR A 63 29.85 2.39 5.96
C THR A 63 30.85 2.14 4.83
N GLY A 64 31.78 3.06 4.58
CA GLY A 64 32.79 2.94 3.52
C GLY A 64 32.21 2.86 2.10
N GLN A 65 30.92 3.19 1.92
CA GLN A 65 30.18 3.02 0.67
C GLN A 65 29.59 4.35 0.17
N PRO A 66 29.53 4.57 -1.15
CA PRO A 66 28.81 5.72 -1.72
C PRO A 66 27.34 5.73 -1.27
N GLY A 67 26.88 6.84 -0.69
CA GLY A 67 25.51 6.96 -0.15
C GLY A 67 25.37 6.62 1.34
N GLY A 68 26.45 6.13 1.97
CA GLY A 68 26.54 5.96 3.42
C GLY A 68 25.52 4.98 4.00
N TYR A 69 25.31 5.07 5.32
CA TYR A 69 24.39 4.21 6.08
C TYR A 69 22.93 4.32 5.61
N VAL A 70 22.54 5.48 5.09
CA VAL A 70 21.16 5.78 4.69
C VAL A 70 20.75 4.99 3.46
N GLN A 71 21.62 4.89 2.45
CA GLN A 71 21.36 4.12 1.22
C GLN A 71 21.06 2.64 1.52
N LEU A 72 21.70 2.08 2.56
CA LEU A 72 21.48 0.72 3.04
C LEU A 72 20.11 0.53 3.74
N LEU A 73 19.68 1.51 4.52
CA LEU A 73 18.47 1.41 5.37
C LEU A 73 17.18 1.75 4.64
N MET A 74 17.23 2.68 3.70
CA MET A 74 16.06 3.14 2.94
C MET A 74 15.20 1.99 2.38
N PRO A 75 15.76 0.97 1.69
CA PRO A 75 14.95 -0.15 1.19
C PRO A 75 14.25 -0.94 2.31
N GLY A 76 14.91 -1.15 3.46
CA GLY A 76 14.30 -1.82 4.61
C GLY A 76 13.11 -1.07 5.19
N ILE A 77 13.23 0.25 5.35
CA ILE A 77 12.13 1.12 5.82
C ILE A 77 10.96 1.09 4.83
N PHE A 78 11.24 1.10 3.52
CA PHE A 78 10.19 0.99 2.50
C PHE A 78 9.45 -0.35 2.58
N VAL A 79 10.18 -1.47 2.65
CA VAL A 79 9.58 -2.80 2.78
C VAL A 79 8.69 -2.89 4.01
N GLN A 80 9.17 -2.40 5.16
CA GLN A 80 8.40 -2.37 6.40
C GLN A 80 7.14 -1.50 6.27
N THR A 81 7.24 -0.34 5.65
CA THR A 81 6.10 0.57 5.43
C THR A 81 5.02 -0.08 4.56
N VAL A 82 5.43 -0.76 3.48
CA VAL A 82 4.52 -1.51 2.61
C VAL A 82 3.88 -2.67 3.38
N ALA A 83 4.65 -3.42 4.18
CA ALA A 83 4.12 -4.53 4.98
C ALA A 83 3.04 -4.07 5.96
N PHE A 84 3.24 -2.95 6.67
CA PHE A 84 2.22 -2.40 7.56
C PHE A 84 0.98 -1.88 6.81
N THR A 85 1.18 -1.26 5.65
CA THR A 85 0.07 -0.80 4.79
C THR A 85 -0.80 -1.98 4.33
N LEU A 86 -0.15 -3.08 3.94
CA LEU A 86 -0.83 -4.32 3.55
C LEU A 86 -1.57 -4.95 4.74
N ALA A 87 -0.96 -4.97 5.92
CA ALA A 87 -1.61 -5.46 7.13
C ALA A 87 -2.89 -4.68 7.46
N GLY A 88 -2.86 -3.34 7.38
CA GLY A 88 -4.06 -2.50 7.57
C GLY A 88 -5.16 -2.80 6.54
N THR A 89 -4.77 -3.03 5.29
CA THR A 89 -5.70 -3.44 4.22
C THR A 89 -6.31 -4.82 4.47
N ALA A 90 -5.52 -5.79 4.93
CA ALA A 90 -5.99 -7.13 5.25
C ALA A 90 -6.99 -7.12 6.41
N VAL A 91 -6.76 -6.30 7.43
CA VAL A 91 -7.71 -6.09 8.53
C VAL A 91 -9.00 -5.45 8.02
N GLY A 92 -8.90 -4.44 7.16
CA GLY A 92 -10.06 -3.81 6.50
C GLY A 92 -10.89 -4.81 5.70
N LEU A 93 -10.22 -5.64 4.88
CA LEU A 93 -10.86 -6.68 4.09
C LEU A 93 -11.54 -7.74 4.98
N SER A 94 -10.87 -8.18 6.05
CA SER A 94 -11.46 -9.10 7.02
C SER A 94 -12.71 -8.50 7.70
N SER A 95 -12.69 -7.19 7.99
CA SER A 95 -13.86 -6.49 8.53
C SER A 95 -15.00 -6.43 7.53
N ASP A 96 -14.70 -6.17 6.25
CA ASP A 96 -15.70 -6.15 5.18
C ASP A 96 -16.34 -7.54 5.01
N MET A 97 -15.55 -8.61 5.01
CA MET A 97 -16.05 -10.00 4.96
C MET A 97 -16.97 -10.34 6.15
N GLN A 98 -16.63 -9.88 7.36
CA GLN A 98 -17.47 -10.09 8.54
C GLN A 98 -18.81 -9.34 8.47
N LYS A 99 -18.87 -8.22 7.74
CA LYS A 99 -20.08 -7.41 7.54
C LYS A 99 -20.95 -7.92 6.37
N GLY A 100 -20.52 -8.97 5.67
CA GLY A 100 -21.24 -9.55 4.53
C GLY A 100 -21.20 -8.69 3.27
N LEU A 101 -20.19 -7.83 3.13
CA LEU A 101 -19.91 -7.06 1.91
C LEU A 101 -19.16 -7.87 0.85
#